data_AF-A0A699WC17-F1
#
_entry.id   AF-A0A699WC17-F1
#
_cell.length_a   1.000
_cell.length_b   1.000
_cell.length_c   1.000
_cell.angle_alpha   90.00
_cell.angle_beta   90.00
_cell.angle_gamma   90.00
#
_symmetry.space_group_name_H-M   'P 1'
#
loop_
_entity.id
_entity.type
_entity.pdbx_description
1 polymer ?
#
loop_
_entity_poly.entity_id
_entity_poly.type
_entity_poly.pdbx_seq_one_letter_code
_entity_poly.pdbx_strand_id
1 'polypeptide(L)'
;MDWLASHRATIDCYAMTVIFGNVHQPEFVYHGSSPLKSVKLSSTMKARTLISHGCQGFLASVMDTSLESPIIENLSIVREFANVFPDELL
;
A
#
# COMPACT_ATOMS: atom_id res chain seq x y z
N MET A 1 21.10 11.92 25.25
CA MET A 1 21.40 11.25 23.98
C MET A 1 20.08 10.97 23.28
N ASP A 2 20.03 11.13 21.97
CA ASP A 2 18.85 10.81 21.18
C ASP A 2 18.76 9.30 20.88
N TRP A 3 17.57 8.83 20.51
CA TRP A 3 17.28 7.43 20.22
C TRP A 3 18.14 6.88 19.06
N LEU A 4 18.54 7.74 18.12
CA LEU A 4 19.40 7.36 17.00
C LEU A 4 20.82 7.02 17.45
N ALA A 5 21.41 7.82 18.35
CA ALA A 5 22.73 7.53 18.90
C ALA A 5 22.74 6.22 19.70
N SER A 6 21.68 5.92 20.44
CA SER A 6 21.58 4.66 21.21
C SER A 6 21.54 3.42 20.32
N HIS A 7 21.08 3.54 19.08
CA HIS A 7 21.01 2.45 18.09
C HIS A 7 22.11 2.52 17.02
N ARG A 8 23.13 3.36 17.23
CA ARG A 8 24.25 3.54 16.29
C ARG A 8 23.76 3.83 14.86
N ALA A 9 22.73 4.67 14.74
CA ALA A 9 22.14 4.97 13.44
C ALA A 9 23.06 5.86 12.60
N THR A 10 23.21 5.53 11.32
CA THR A 10 23.91 6.32 10.30
C THR A 10 22.90 6.68 9.22
N ILE A 11 22.76 7.98 8.91
CA ILE A 11 21.83 8.47 7.89
C ILE A 11 22.62 8.76 6.62
N ASP A 12 22.29 8.06 5.54
CA ASP A 12 22.76 8.38 4.19
C ASP A 12 21.66 9.11 3.43
N CYS A 13 21.77 10.43 3.37
CA CYS A 13 20.80 11.29 2.71
C CYS A 13 20.77 11.10 1.19
N TYR A 14 21.90 10.72 0.57
CA TYR A 14 21.99 10.54 -0.89
C TYR A 14 21.30 9.25 -1.32
N ALA A 15 21.60 8.15 -0.64
CA ALA A 15 20.92 6.88 -0.85
C ALA A 15 19.50 6.84 -0.26
N MET A 16 19.13 7.88 0.51
CA MET A 16 17.87 7.98 1.23
C MET A 16 17.68 6.78 2.18
N THR A 17 18.71 6.42 2.94
CA THR A 17 18.68 5.26 3.85
C THR A 17 19.06 5.63 5.28
N VAL A 18 18.60 4.83 6.24
CA VAL A 18 19.04 4.87 7.64
C VAL A 18 19.54 3.48 8.00
N ILE A 19 20.81 3.40 8.38
CA ILE A 19 21.51 2.16 8.73
C ILE A 19 21.64 2.09 10.25
N PHE A 20 21.21 0.99 10.87
CA PHE A 20 21.35 0.75 12.30
C PHE A 20 22.44 -0.29 12.58
N GLY A 21 23.28 -0.01 13.57
CA GLY A 21 24.43 -0.85 13.90
C GLY A 21 25.70 -0.49 13.12
N ASN A 22 26.49 -1.49 12.73
CA ASN A 22 27.75 -1.29 12.00
C ASN A 22 27.48 -1.06 10.50
N VAL A 23 28.06 -0.01 9.90
CA VAL A 23 27.87 0.29 8.46
C VAL A 23 28.37 -0.84 7.53
N HIS A 24 29.40 -1.58 7.93
CA HIS A 24 29.93 -2.71 7.18
C HIS A 24 29.16 -4.02 7.42
N GLN A 25 28.38 -4.07 8.51
CA GLN A 25 27.60 -5.25 8.89
C GLN A 25 26.34 -4.80 9.65
N PRO A 26 25.35 -4.25 8.92
CA PRO A 26 24.20 -3.60 9.53
C PRO A 26 23.25 -4.63 10.14
N GLU A 27 22.65 -4.27 11.27
CA GLU A 27 21.59 -5.08 11.90
C GLU A 27 20.26 -4.85 11.17
N PHE A 28 19.99 -3.61 10.80
CA PHE A 28 18.79 -3.21 10.10
C PHE A 28 19.05 -2.00 9.19
N VAL A 29 18.41 -1.96 8.01
CA VAL A 29 18.50 -0.86 7.06
C VAL A 29 17.09 -0.42 6.68
N TYR A 30 16.77 0.83 6.97
CA TYR A 30 15.56 1.48 6.49
C TYR A 30 15.83 2.17 5.16
N HIS A 31 15.02 1.87 4.15
CA HIS A 31 15.06 2.57 2.88
C HIS A 31 13.93 3.59 2.84
N GLY A 32 14.27 4.85 2.60
CA GLY A 32 13.32 5.89 2.33
C GLY A 32 12.50 5.57 1.08
N SER A 33 11.26 6.00 1.07
CA SER A 33 10.38 5.88 -0.09
C SER A 33 10.89 6.78 -1.21
N SER A 34 11.46 6.19 -2.26
CA SER A 34 11.57 6.87 -3.55
C SER A 34 10.17 7.38 -3.96
N PRO A 35 10.02 8.57 -4.59
CA PRO A 35 8.75 8.93 -5.22
C PRO A 35 8.34 7.75 -6.08
N LEU A 36 7.20 7.13 -5.73
CA LEU A 36 6.80 5.80 -6.20
C LEU A 36 7.28 5.63 -7.64
N LYS A 37 8.19 4.67 -7.88
CA LYS A 37 8.45 4.19 -9.25
C LYS A 37 7.08 4.12 -9.90
N SER A 38 6.88 4.92 -10.96
CA SER A 38 5.56 5.20 -11.52
C SER A 38 4.71 3.94 -11.44
N VAL A 39 3.68 3.98 -10.58
CA VAL A 39 2.77 2.84 -10.49
C VAL A 39 2.23 2.69 -11.90
N LYS A 40 2.66 1.63 -12.59
CA LYS A 40 2.21 1.37 -13.94
C LYS A 40 0.75 0.96 -13.82
N LEU A 41 -0.13 1.95 -13.94
CA LEU A 41 -1.56 1.72 -13.95
C LEU A 41 -1.86 0.90 -15.20
N SER A 42 -2.20 -0.36 -15.01
CA SER A 42 -2.62 -1.23 -16.10
C SER A 42 -4.12 -1.02 -16.32
N SER A 43 -4.54 -0.91 -17.58
CA SER A 43 -5.97 -0.86 -17.87
C SER A 43 -6.63 -2.20 -17.53
N THR A 44 -7.92 -2.15 -17.21
CA THR A 44 -8.76 -3.34 -17.02
C THR A 44 -8.67 -4.30 -18.21
N MET A 45 -8.52 -3.78 -19.42
CA MET A 45 -8.36 -4.56 -20.64
C MET A 45 -7.07 -5.40 -20.64
N LYS A 46 -5.95 -4.80 -20.25
CA LYS A 46 -4.66 -5.52 -20.13
C LYS A 46 -4.68 -6.55 -19.00
N ALA A 47 -5.30 -6.20 -17.86
CA ALA A 47 -5.47 -7.14 -16.76
C ALA A 47 -6.28 -8.37 -17.19
N ARG A 48 -7.39 -8.18 -17.92
CA ARG A 48 -8.19 -9.27 -18.49
C ARG A 48 -7.39 -10.17 -19.43
N THR A 49 -6.61 -9.58 -20.33
CA THR A 49 -5.75 -10.34 -21.25
C THR A 49 -4.74 -11.20 -20.48
N LEU A 50 -4.05 -10.64 -19.49
CA LEU A 50 -3.09 -11.39 -18.68
C LEU A 50 -3.75 -12.54 -17.91
N ILE A 51 -4.91 -12.30 -17.32
CA ILE A 51 -5.68 -13.34 -16.61
C ILE A 51 -6.12 -14.43 -17.61
N SER A 52 -6.56 -14.09 -18.82
CA SER A 52 -6.91 -15.09 -19.85
C SER A 52 -5.72 -15.93 -20.31
N HIS A 53 -4.50 -15.44 -20.16
CA HIS A 53 -3.26 -16.19 -20.41
C HIS A 53 -2.76 -16.98 -19.20
N GLY A 54 -3.55 -17.06 -18.12
CA GLY A 54 -3.26 -17.87 -16.94
C GLY A 54 -2.49 -17.14 -15.84
N CYS A 55 -2.30 -15.82 -15.93
CA CYS A 55 -1.73 -15.06 -14.81
C CYS A 55 -2.72 -15.00 -13.63
N GLN A 56 -2.22 -15.18 -12.41
CA GLN A 56 -3.02 -14.97 -11.20
C GLN A 56 -3.35 -13.48 -11.03
N GLY A 57 -4.61 -13.18 -10.76
CA GLY A 57 -5.10 -11.84 -10.47
C GLY A 57 -5.49 -11.71 -9.00
N PHE A 58 -5.15 -10.57 -8.41
CA PHE A 58 -5.56 -10.20 -7.05
C PHE A 58 -6.32 -8.89 -7.09
N LEU A 59 -7.37 -8.78 -6.30
CA LEU A 59 -8.11 -7.53 -6.09
C LEU A 59 -7.54 -6.83 -4.86
N ALA A 60 -7.19 -5.55 -5.01
CA ALA A 60 -6.82 -4.69 -3.89
C ALA A 60 -7.75 -3.47 -3.89
N SER A 61 -8.24 -3.11 -2.70
CA SER A 61 -9.01 -1.88 -2.50
C SER A 61 -8.09 -0.79 -2.01
N VAL A 62 -8.17 0.40 -2.62
CA VAL A 62 -7.47 1.60 -2.17
C VAL A 62 -8.53 2.57 -1.68
N MET A 63 -8.45 2.96 -0.42
CA MET A 63 -9.33 3.95 0.19
C MET A 63 -8.55 5.24 0.39
N ASP A 64 -9.10 6.35 -0.10
CA ASP A 64 -8.56 7.67 0.19
C ASP A 64 -8.95 8.05 1.62
N THR A 65 -7.97 8.08 2.52
CA THR A 65 -8.17 8.40 3.94
C THR A 65 -8.39 9.89 4.19
N SER A 66 -8.22 10.74 3.16
CA SER A 66 -8.53 12.18 3.25
C SER A 66 -10.00 12.49 3.02
N LEU A 67 -10.75 11.54 2.46
CA LEU A 67 -12.20 11.62 2.29
C LEU A 67 -12.89 10.93 3.46
N GLU A 68 -13.99 11.50 3.94
CA GLU A 68 -14.86 10.78 4.87
C GLU A 68 -15.31 9.47 4.24
N SER A 69 -15.34 8.41 5.06
CA SER A 69 -15.81 7.10 4.60
C SER A 69 -17.23 7.24 4.05
N PRO A 70 -17.49 6.83 2.79
CA PRO A 70 -18.83 6.88 2.25
C PRO A 70 -19.75 6.02 3.12
N ILE A 71 -20.93 6.55 3.42
CA ILE A 71 -21.99 5.77 4.07
C ILE A 71 -22.33 4.60 3.13
N ILE A 72 -22.15 3.37 3.61
CA ILE A 72 -22.26 2.14 2.83
C ILE A 72 -23.64 2.05 2.14
N GLU A 73 -24.70 2.48 2.83
CA GLU A 73 -26.07 2.57 2.32
C GLU A 73 -26.22 3.43 1.05
N ASN A 74 -25.32 4.40 0.84
CA ASN A 74 -25.37 5.29 -0.33
C ASN A 74 -24.66 4.71 -1.56
N LEU A 75 -23.97 3.57 -1.43
CA LEU A 75 -23.34 2.90 -2.56
C LEU A 75 -24.42 2.23 -3.43
N SER A 76 -24.46 2.55 -4.72
CA SER A 76 -25.46 2.02 -5.66
C SER A 76 -25.54 0.49 -5.65
N ILE A 77 -24.38 -0.17 -5.54
CA ILE A 77 -24.28 -1.63 -5.48
C ILE A 77 -24.89 -2.20 -4.19
N VAL A 78 -24.74 -1.51 -3.05
CA VAL A 78 -25.33 -1.96 -1.78
C VAL A 78 -26.84 -1.83 -1.85
N ARG A 79 -27.34 -0.73 -2.44
CA ARG A 79 -28.78 -0.53 -2.63
C ARG A 79 -29.41 -1.54 -3.58
N GLU A 80 -28.71 -1.88 -4.67
CA GLU A 80 -29.19 -2.85 -5.67
C GLU A 80 -29.20 -4.28 -5.12
N PHE A 81 -28.27 -4.61 -4.22
CA PHE A 81 -28.09 -5.94 -3.64
C PHE A 81 -28.30 -5.97 -2.12
N ALA A 82 -29.15 -5.10 -1.58
CA ALA A 82 -29.33 -4.94 -0.13
C ALA A 82 -29.73 -6.26 0.56
N ASN A 83 -30.47 -7.12 -0.13
CA ASN A 83 -30.90 -8.44 0.33
C ASN A 83 -29.76 -9.49 0.42
N VAL A 84 -28.56 -9.19 -0.07
CA VAL A 84 -27.39 -10.07 -0.04
C VAL A 84 -26.47 -9.73 1.14
N PHE A 85 -26.58 -8.53 1.68
CA PHE A 85 -25.81 -8.08 2.84
C PHE A 85 -26.61 -8.34 4.13
N PRO A 86 -25.98 -8.89 5.18
CA PRO A 86 -26.60 -8.97 6.50
C PRO A 86 -26.92 -7.58 7.06
N ASP A 87 -27.99 -7.48 7.86
CA ASP A 87 -28.50 -6.21 8.43
C ASP A 87 -27.44 -5.46 9.27
N GLU A 88 -26.41 -6.16 9.76
CA GLU A 88 -25.30 -5.59 10.53
C GLU A 88 -24.28 -4.83 9.66
N LEU A 89 -24.32 -5.02 8.34
CA LEU A 89 -23.45 -4.37 7.36
C LEU A 89 -24.15 -3.22 6.59
N LEU A 90 -25.47 -3.10 6.74
CA LEU A 90 -26.29 -2.03 6.16
C LEU A 90 -26.39 -0.88 7.16
#